data_AF-A0A956W8G8-F1
#
_entry.id   AF-A0A956W8G8-F1
#
_cell.length_a   1.000
_cell.length_b   1.000
_cell.length_c   1.000
_cell.angle_alpha   90.00
_cell.angle_beta   90.00
_cell.angle_gamma   90.00
#
_symmetry.space_group_name_H-M   'P 1'
#
loop_
_entity.id
_entity.type
_entity.pdbx_description
1 polymer ?
#
loop_
_entity_poly.entity_id
_entity_poly.type
_entity_poly.pdbx_seq_one_letter_code
_entity_poly.pdbx_strand_id
1 'polypeptide(L)' 'VSRRGDATLRDIAVARLEAAPDGALIETSDDADTFGLWYAQVVLGVRPDVTIVDVRGAAPVIGPGAR' A
#
# COMPACT_ATOMS: atom_id res chain seq x y z
N VAL A 1 -5.24 25.18 -0.28
CA VAL A 1 -5.69 24.93 1.11
C VAL A 1 -4.53 24.28 1.87
N SER A 2 -4.23 24.72 3.10
CA SER A 2 -3.16 24.12 3.93
C SER A 2 -3.59 22.74 4.43
N ARG A 3 -2.67 21.76 4.42
CA ARG A 3 -2.85 20.41 5.02
C ARG A 3 -1.98 20.20 6.27
N ARG A 4 -1.51 21.29 6.88
CA ARG A 4 -0.68 21.20 8.09
C ARG A 4 -1.49 20.53 9.22
N GLY A 5 -0.95 19.45 9.78
CA GLY A 5 -1.60 18.69 10.85
C GLY A 5 -2.58 17.62 10.36
N ASP A 6 -2.82 17.51 9.05
CA ASP A 6 -3.63 16.43 8.49
C ASP A 6 -2.84 15.12 8.47
N ALA A 7 -3.30 14.14 9.24
CA ALA A 7 -2.72 12.81 9.34
C ALA A 7 -3.62 11.72 8.74
N THR A 8 -4.66 12.09 8.00
CA THR A 8 -5.70 11.16 7.54
C THR A 8 -5.14 9.98 6.74
N LEU A 9 -4.16 10.23 5.84
CA LEU A 9 -3.54 9.15 5.05
C LEU A 9 -2.73 8.17 5.91
N ARG A 10 -2.06 8.66 6.96
CA ARG A 10 -1.38 7.81 7.93
C ARG A 10 -2.39 6.92 8.65
N ASP A 11 -3.49 7.50 9.12
CA ASP A 11 -4.49 6.78 9.91
C ASP A 11 -5.20 5.70 9.09
N ILE A 12 -5.51 6.01 7.83
CA ILE A 12 -6.06 5.03 6.88
C ILE A 12 -5.05 3.89 6.62
N ALA A 13 -3.78 4.21 6.39
CA ALA A 13 -2.76 3.20 6.13
C ALA A 13 -2.55 2.25 7.32
N VAL A 14 -2.50 2.79 8.54
CA VAL A 14 -2.40 1.98 9.77
C VAL A 14 -3.62 1.06 9.91
N ALA A 15 -4.83 1.60 9.75
CA ALA A 15 -6.05 0.80 9.84
C ALA A 15 -6.09 -0.32 8.79
N ARG A 16 -5.61 -0.06 7.58
CA ARG A 16 -5.53 -1.05 6.50
C ARG A 16 -4.52 -2.16 6.79
N LEU A 17 -3.36 -1.83 7.33
CA LEU A 17 -2.35 -2.82 7.72
C LEU A 17 -2.85 -3.70 8.88
N GLU A 18 -3.44 -3.11 9.91
CA GLU A 18 -3.98 -3.85 11.07
C GLU A 18 -5.13 -4.78 10.70
N ALA A 19 -5.94 -4.42 9.70
CA ALA A 19 -7.02 -5.26 9.20
C ALA A 19 -6.54 -6.42 8.30
N ALA A 20 -5.27 -6.42 7.87
CA ALA A 20 -4.74 -7.46 6.99
C ALA A 20 -4.50 -8.77 7.75
N PRO A 21 -4.72 -9.95 7.13
CA PRO A 21 -4.31 -11.24 7.70
C PRO A 21 -2.81 -11.31 7.97
N ASP A 22 -2.39 -12.25 8.82
CA ASP A 22 -0.96 -12.50 9.11
C ASP A 22 -0.19 -12.82 7.81
N GLY A 23 0.93 -12.12 7.56
CA GLY A 23 1.76 -12.32 6.39
C GLY A 23 1.09 -11.96 5.05
N ALA A 24 0.05 -11.13 5.06
CA ALA A 24 -0.69 -10.75 3.86
C ALA A 24 0.19 -10.06 2.80
N LEU A 25 -0.20 -10.20 1.53
CA LEU A 25 0.32 -9.40 0.42
C LEU A 25 -0.75 -8.39 -0.02
N ILE A 26 -0.39 -7.11 -0.04
CA ILE A 26 -1.25 -6.02 -0.48
C ILE A 26 -0.68 -5.45 -1.78
N GLU A 27 -1.41 -5.63 -2.87
CA GLU A 27 -1.14 -4.94 -4.13
C GLU A 27 -1.85 -3.58 -4.13
N THR A 28 -1.16 -2.56 -4.61
CA THR A 28 -1.76 -1.25 -4.86
C THR A 28 -1.14 -0.61 -6.10
N SER A 29 -1.93 0.19 -6.81
CA SER A 29 -1.48 1.02 -7.92
C SER A 29 -1.70 2.51 -7.67
N ASP A 30 -2.11 2.86 -6.45
CA ASP A 30 -2.35 4.25 -6.03
C ASP A 30 -1.18 4.76 -5.18
N ASP A 31 -0.73 5.99 -5.45
CA ASP A 31 0.43 6.56 -4.78
C ASP A 31 0.16 6.88 -3.31
N ALA A 32 -1.05 7.34 -2.98
CA ALA A 32 -1.42 7.68 -1.62
C ALA A 32 -1.46 6.41 -0.75
N ASP A 33 -1.95 5.30 -1.32
CA ASP A 33 -1.87 3.98 -0.68
C ASP A 33 -0.41 3.50 -0.58
N THR A 34 0.36 3.52 -1.67
CA THR A 34 1.74 3.01 -1.69
C THR A 34 2.62 3.73 -0.67
N PHE A 35 2.59 5.06 -0.69
CA PHE A 35 3.36 5.88 0.26
C PHE A 35 2.83 5.74 1.68
N GLY A 36 1.51 5.77 1.89
CA GLY A 36 0.90 5.66 3.21
C GLY A 36 1.23 4.33 3.89
N LEU A 37 1.08 3.22 3.17
CA LEU A 37 1.38 1.88 3.65
C LEU A 37 2.88 1.71 3.95
N TRP A 38 3.75 2.17 3.04
CA TRP A 38 5.20 2.17 3.29
C TRP A 38 5.56 2.99 4.53
N TYR A 39 5.00 4.18 4.69
CA TYR A 39 5.30 5.04 5.84
C TYR A 39 4.85 4.38 7.15
N ALA A 40 3.62 3.86 7.19
CA ALA A 40 3.11 3.16 8.36
C ALA A 40 3.98 1.94 8.72
N GLN A 41 4.44 1.17 7.72
CA GLN A 41 5.26 0.00 7.96
C GLN A 41 6.71 0.34 8.33
N VAL A 42 7.41 1.06 7.46
CA VAL A 42 8.87 1.24 7.53
C VAL A 42 9.25 2.32 8.53
N VAL A 43 8.43 3.37 8.67
CA VAL A 43 8.73 4.49 9.57
C VAL A 43 8.07 4.29 10.94
N LEU A 44 6.81 3.83 10.98
CA LEU A 44 6.10 3.65 12.26
C LEU A 44 6.20 2.22 12.83
N GLY A 45 6.70 1.24 12.06
CA GLY A 45 6.87 -0.14 12.52
C GLY A 45 5.58 -0.97 12.56
N VAL A 46 4.53 -0.54 11.88
CA VAL A 46 3.22 -1.23 11.89
C VAL A 46 3.25 -2.40 10.91
N ARG A 47 2.93 -3.61 11.39
CA ARG A 47 2.80 -4.83 10.58
C ARG A 47 3.96 -5.04 9.59
N PRO A 48 5.20 -5.20 10.07
CA PRO A 48 6.36 -5.46 9.22
C PRO A 48 6.31 -6.83 8.52
N ASP A 49 5.35 -7.69 8.88
CA ASP A 49 5.10 -8.99 8.24
C ASP A 49 4.32 -8.88 6.92
N VAL A 50 3.59 -7.79 6.70
CA VAL A 50 2.76 -7.58 5.50
C VAL A 50 3.64 -7.16 4.33
N THR A 51 3.49 -7.78 3.17
CA THR A 51 4.21 -7.39 1.95
C THR A 51 3.39 -6.38 1.16
N ILE A 52 3.96 -5.22 0.84
CA ILE A 52 3.31 -4.17 0.03
C ILE A 52 3.94 -4.19 -1.36
N VAL A 53 3.12 -4.32 -2.40
CA VAL A 53 3.55 -4.36 -3.80
C VAL A 53 2.91 -3.22 -4.57
N ASP A 54 3.75 -2.33 -5.10
CA ASP A 54 3.32 -1.35 -6.09
C ASP A 54 3.28 -2.01 -7.47
N VAL A 55 2.08 -2.12 -8.04
CA VAL A 55 1.87 -2.75 -9.35
C VAL A 55 1.85 -1.73 -10.49
N ARG A 56 2.16 -0.44 -10.22
CA ARG A 56 2.37 0.55 -11.27
C ARG A 56 3.60 0.17 -12.09
N GLY A 57 3.37 -0.20 -13.35
CA GLY A 57 4.43 -0.66 -14.25
C GLY A 57 4.61 -2.17 -14.28
N ALA A 58 3.77 -2.94 -13.58
CA ALA A 58 3.61 -4.36 -13.90
C ALA A 58 3.15 -4.47 -15.36
N ALA A 59 3.94 -5.16 -16.19
CA ALA A 59 3.57 -5.39 -17.57
C ALA A 59 2.21 -6.11 -17.63
N PRO A 60 1.34 -5.81 -18.60
CA PRO A 60 0.13 -6.59 -18.79
C PRO A 60 0.50 -8.06 -18.96
N VAL A 61 -0.18 -8.96 -18.25
CA VAL A 61 -0.07 -10.39 -18.53
C VAL A 61 -0.68 -10.63 -19.90
N ILE A 62 0.14 -10.64 -20.95
CA ILE A 62 -0.26 -11.07 -22.29
C ILE A 62 -0.38 -12.59 -22.25
N GLY A 63 -1.60 -13.07 -22.02
CA GLY A 63 -1.92 -14.49 -22.15
C GLY A 63 -1.73 -14.97 -23.59
N PRO A 64 -1.55 -16.29 -23.82
CA PRO A 64 -1.47 -16.88 -25.15
C PRO A 64 -2.85 -16.76 -25.84
N GLY A 65 -3.14 -15.59 -26.40
CA GLY A 65 -4.46 -15.28 -26.97
C GLY A 65 -4.73 -13.82 -27.28
N ALA A 66 -3.90 -12.87 -26.82
CA ALA A 66 -4.02 -11.49 -27.28
C ALA A 66 -3.51 -11.38 -28.72
N ARG A 67 -4.45 -11.36 -29.67
CA ARG A 67 -4.23 -10.98 -31.07
C ARG A 67 -4.57 -9.52 -31.27
#